data_AF-A0A484WRR4-F1
#
_entry.id   AF-A0A484WRR4-F1
#
_cell.length_a   1.000
_cell.length_b   1.000
_cell.length_c   1.000
_cell.angle_alpha   90.00
_cell.angle_beta   90.00
_cell.angle_gamma   90.00
#
_symmetry.space_group_name_H-M   'P 1'
#
loop_
_entity.id
_entity.type
_entity.pdbx_description
1 polymer ?
#
loop_
_entity_poly.entity_id
_entity_poly.type
_entity_poly.pdbx_seq_one_letter_code
_entity_poly.pdbx_strand_id
1 'polypeptide(L)' 'MFRGATLVNLDSKGRLSVPTRYRDQLIENASGQMVCTIDINSPCLLLYPLPEWENY' A
#
# COMPACT_ATOMS: atom_id res chain seq x y z
N MET A 1 -8.49 1.89 -8.74
CA MET A 1 -9.23 1.54 -7.49
C MET A 1 -8.68 0.24 -6.93
N PHE A 2 -8.17 0.25 -5.69
CA PHE A 2 -7.66 -0.96 -5.04
C PHE A 2 -8.83 -1.78 -4.49
N ARG A 3 -8.93 -3.06 -4.90
CA ARG A 3 -10.01 -3.95 -4.43
C ARG A 3 -9.56 -5.40 -4.44
N GLY A 4 -10.01 -6.14 -3.43
CA GLY A 4 -9.78 -7.57 -3.28
C GLY A 4 -8.75 -7.88 -2.21
N ALA A 5 -8.61 -9.16 -1.88
CA ALA A 5 -7.60 -9.66 -0.96
C ALA A 5 -6.51 -10.39 -1.74
N THR A 6 -5.26 -10.23 -1.32
CA THR A 6 -4.13 -10.98 -1.87
C THR A 6 -3.24 -11.41 -0.73
N LEU A 7 -3.02 -12.72 -0.61
CA LEU A 7 -2.05 -13.23 0.36
C LEU A 7 -0.64 -12.88 -0.12
N VAL A 8 0.15 -12.25 0.74
CA VAL A 8 1.54 -11.90 0.49
C VAL A 8 2.41 -12.44 1.63
N ASN A 9 3.64 -12.81 1.30
CA ASN A 9 4.65 -13.17 2.29
C ASN A 9 5.57 -11.98 2.57
N LEU A 10 6.07 -11.91 3.80
CA LEU A 10 7.15 -11.01 4.18
C LEU A 10 8.49 -11.71 3.99
N ASP A 11 9.46 -10.98 3.45
CA ASP A 11 10.84 -11.45 3.45
C ASP A 11 11.45 -11.35 4.86
N SER A 12 12.68 -11.86 5.02
CA SER A 12 13.40 -11.84 6.29
C SER A 12 13.71 -10.44 6.85
N LYS A 13 13.49 -9.38 6.05
CA LYS A 13 13.65 -7.98 6.45
C LYS A 13 12.32 -7.26 6.64
N GLY A 14 11.21 -8.00 6.65
CA GLY A 14 9.87 -7.42 6.81
C GLY A 14 9.36 -6.66 5.59
N ARG A 15 9.94 -6.90 4.40
CA ARG A 15 9.46 -6.29 3.15
C ARG A 15 8.42 -7.20 2.50
N LEU A 16 7.38 -6.59 1.93
CA LEU A 16 6.45 -7.27 1.02
C LEU A 16 6.68 -6.80 -0.41
N SER A 17 6.38 -7.68 -1.36
CA SER A 17 6.28 -7.29 -2.77
C SER A 17 4.86 -6.83 -3.07
N VAL A 18 4.70 -5.62 -3.60
CA VAL A 18 3.40 -5.13 -4.07
C VAL A 18 2.90 -6.04 -5.19
N PRO A 19 1.65 -6.56 -5.13
CA PRO A 19 1.08 -7.38 -6.19
C PRO A 19 1.10 -6.67 -7.55
N THR A 20 1.47 -7.39 -8.60
CA THR A 20 1.73 -6.82 -9.95
C THR A 20 0.59 -5.97 -10.47
N ARG A 21 -0.66 -6.41 -10.25
CA ARG A 21 -1.88 -5.71 -10.70
C ARG A 21 -2.05 -4.27 -10.18
N TYR A 22 -1.30 -3.87 -9.17
CA TYR A 22 -1.37 -2.52 -8.59
C TYR A 22 -0.15 -1.65 -8.93
N ARG A 23 0.94 -2.24 -9.46
CA ARG A 23 2.22 -1.53 -9.61
C ARG A 23 2.13 -0.36 -10.57
N ASP A 24 1.58 -0.59 -11.77
CA ASP A 24 1.51 0.45 -12.81
C ASP A 24 0.68 1.64 -12.32
N GLN A 25 -0.50 1.39 -11.74
CA GLN A 25 -1.35 2.44 -11.18
C GLN A 25 -0.64 3.23 -10.05
N LEU A 26 0.15 2.58 -9.21
CA LEU A 26 0.90 3.24 -8.13
C LEU A 26 2.08 4.07 -8.64
N ILE A 27 2.76 3.60 -9.68
CA ILE A 27 3.85 4.34 -10.32
C ILE A 27 3.28 5.57 -11.03
N GLU A 28 2.23 5.40 -11.83
CA GLU A 28 1.62 6.49 -12.60
C GLU A 28 1.03 7.59 -11.70
N ASN A 29 0.32 7.23 -10.63
CA ASN A 29 -0.42 8.19 -9.83
C ASN A 29 0.34 8.72 -8.61
N ALA A 30 1.38 8.01 -8.15
CA ALA A 30 2.09 8.36 -6.92
C ALA A 30 3.61 8.21 -7.02
N SER A 31 4.17 7.97 -8.21
CA SER A 31 5.62 7.68 -8.39
C SER A 31 6.11 6.55 -7.48
N GLY A 32 5.22 5.61 -7.11
CA GLY A 32 5.51 4.54 -6.16
C GLY A 32 5.68 4.99 -4.70
N GLN A 33 5.42 6.25 -4.37
CA GLN A 33 5.47 6.77 -3.01
C GLN A 33 4.21 6.42 -2.23
N MET A 34 4.41 5.88 -1.03
CA MET A 34 3.33 5.39 -0.17
C MET A 34 3.52 5.90 1.26
N VAL A 35 2.41 6.06 1.96
CA VAL A 35 2.36 6.33 3.41
C VAL A 35 1.79 5.10 4.11
N CYS A 36 2.45 4.67 5.17
CA CYS A 36 2.03 3.54 6.00
C CYS A 36 1.64 4.04 7.38
N THR A 37 0.43 3.71 7.83
CA THR A 37 -0.08 4.08 9.15
C THR A 37 -0.64 2.87 9.89
N ILE A 38 -0.88 3.04 11.18
CA ILE A 38 -1.65 2.08 11.98
C ILE A 38 -3.13 2.42 11.86
N ASP A 39 -4.00 1.41 11.69
CA ASP A 39 -5.44 1.61 11.84
C ASP A 39 -5.79 1.83 13.32
N ILE A 40 -6.78 2.67 13.58
CA ILE A 40 -7.29 2.96 14.92
C ILE A 40 -8.43 2.02 15.32
N ASN A 41 -9.06 1.35 14.35
CA ASN A 41 -10.23 0.50 14.58
C ASN A 41 -9.88 -0.99 14.67
N SER A 42 -8.86 -1.43 13.94
CA SER A 42 -8.42 -2.82 13.88
C SER A 42 -6.89 -2.92 14.01
N PRO A 43 -6.35 -4.05 14.49
CA PRO A 43 -4.91 -4.27 14.59
C PRO A 43 -4.30 -4.58 13.22
N CYS A 44 -4.24 -3.57 12.34
CA CYS A 44 -3.66 -3.69 11.01
C CYS A 44 -2.92 -2.42 10.59
N LEU A 45 -2.15 -2.55 9.51
CA LEU A 45 -1.51 -1.42 8.83
C LEU A 45 -2.38 -0.98 7.65
N LEU A 46 -2.45 0.32 7.45
CA LEU A 46 -3.07 0.94 6.28
C LEU A 46 -1.97 1.50 5.39
N LEU A 47 -2.15 1.37 4.08
CA LEU A 47 -1.18 1.84 3.10
C LEU A 47 -1.90 2.71 2.07
N TYR A 48 -1.46 3.95 1.93
CA TYR A 48 -2.06 4.96 1.05
C TYR A 48 -1.05 5.44 0.01
N PRO A 49 -1.45 5.70 -1.24
CA PRO A 49 -0.65 6.51 -2.15
C PRO A 49 -0.39 7.90 -1.56
N LEU A 50 0.82 8.42 -1.69
CA LEU A 50 1.19 9.71 -1.10
C LEU A 50 0.22 10.85 -1.49
N PRO A 51 -0.19 11.02 -2.77
CA PRO A 51 -1.11 12.10 -3.12
C PRO A 51 -2.50 11.94 -2.50
N GLU A 52 -2.97 10.72 -2.25
CA GLU A 52 -4.24 10.54 -1.54
C GLU A 52 -4.12 10.97 -0.08
N TRP A 53 -2.99 10.63 0.58
CA TRP A 53 -2.74 11.01 1.97
C TRP A 53 -2.61 12.53 2.16
N GLU A 54 -1.89 13.23 1.28
CA GLU A 54 -1.64 14.67 1.39
C GLU A 54 -2.88 15.54 1.11
N ASN A 55 -3.92 14.97 0.50
CA ASN A 55 -5.18 15.65 0.23
C ASN A 55 -6.21 15.54 1.37
N TYR A 56 -5.87 14.85 2.47
CA TYR A 56 -6.65 14.76 3.70
C TYR A 56 -6.02 15.59 4.83
#